data_AF-A0A1B6J1P7-F1
#
_entry.id   AF-A0A1B6J1P7-F1
#
_cell.length_a   1.000
_cell.length_b   1.000
_cell.length_c   1.000
_cell.angle_alpha   90.00
_cell.angle_beta   90.00
_cell.angle_gamma   90.00
#
_symmetry.space_group_name_H-M   'P 1'
#
loop_
_entity.id
_entity.type
_entity.pdbx_description
1 polymer ?
#
loop_
_entity_poly.entity_id
_entity_poly.type
_entity_poly.pdbx_seq_one_letter_code
_entity_poly.pdbx_strand_id
1 'polypeptide(L)'
;CIMDFETSVAVCAGAFCLKRQKKKKDRRLWSKKWFLDRSKFSHMSLLAELAISEPQDFKNYLRMSEESFEYLFGRLCEHIEKEDSLLRTSIPAKERLAATLQFLASGRSYENLKFSCAISPQALGKIIPETCAAIFDVLKEDFLKVSTNIC
;
A
#
# COMPACT_ATOMS: atom_id res chain seq x y z
N CYS A 1 -7.10 68.72 -0.56
CA CYS A 1 -7.84 68.19 0.62
C CYS A 1 -8.94 67.21 0.26
N ILE A 2 -9.91 67.51 -0.62
CA ILE A 2 -10.95 66.53 -1.01
C ILE A 2 -10.46 65.56 -2.11
N MET A 3 -9.61 66.02 -3.04
CA MET A 3 -9.04 65.17 -4.11
C MET A 3 -8.03 64.12 -3.60
N ASP A 4 -7.43 64.32 -2.43
CA ASP A 4 -6.45 63.40 -1.85
C ASP A 4 -7.12 62.16 -1.23
N PHE A 5 -8.39 62.27 -0.82
CA PHE A 5 -9.14 61.17 -0.23
C PHE A 5 -9.70 60.22 -1.29
N GLU A 6 -10.29 60.75 -2.36
CA GLU A 6 -10.79 59.99 -3.52
C GLU A 6 -9.68 59.18 -4.19
N THR A 7 -8.51 59.81 -4.39
CA THR A 7 -7.33 59.14 -4.97
C THR A 7 -6.76 58.07 -4.04
N SER A 8 -6.75 58.32 -2.72
CA SER A 8 -6.30 57.33 -1.73
C SER A 8 -7.23 56.12 -1.63
N VAL A 9 -8.56 56.32 -1.71
CA VAL A 9 -9.55 55.23 -1.76
C VAL A 9 -9.42 54.44 -3.07
N ALA A 10 -9.23 55.11 -4.20
CA ALA A 10 -9.04 54.46 -5.50
C ALA A 10 -7.75 53.63 -5.56
N VAL A 11 -6.65 54.12 -4.98
CA VAL A 11 -5.38 53.38 -4.86
C VAL A 11 -5.54 52.17 -3.93
N CYS A 12 -6.24 52.33 -2.80
CA CYS A 12 -6.52 51.23 -1.87
C CYS A 12 -7.43 50.16 -2.51
N ALA A 13 -8.46 50.57 -3.24
CA ALA A 13 -9.37 49.67 -3.97
C ALA A 13 -8.66 48.96 -5.13
N GLY A 14 -7.83 49.68 -5.89
CA GLY A 14 -6.98 49.11 -6.94
C GLY A 14 -5.99 48.07 -6.39
N ALA A 15 -5.33 48.38 -5.27
CA ALA A 15 -4.43 47.44 -4.59
C ALA A 15 -5.16 46.21 -4.03
N PHE A 16 -6.39 46.36 -3.55
CA PHE A 16 -7.22 45.25 -3.06
C PHE A 16 -7.70 44.34 -4.20
N CYS A 17 -8.12 44.92 -5.33
CA CYS A 17 -8.53 44.19 -6.53
C CYS A 17 -7.37 43.38 -7.15
N LEU A 18 -6.14 43.92 -7.14
CA LEU A 18 -4.95 43.25 -7.68
C LEU A 18 -4.42 42.10 -6.81
N LYS A 19 -4.75 42.07 -5.51
CA LYS A 19 -4.30 41.01 -4.57
C LYS A 19 -5.16 39.75 -4.56
N ARG A 20 -6.22 39.67 -5.36
CA ARG A 20 -7.05 38.46 -5.48
C ARG A 20 -6.51 37.49 -6.53
N GLN A 21 -5.21 37.17 -6.47
CA GLN A 21 -4.71 35.97 -7.14
C GLN A 21 -5.32 34.76 -6.44
N LYS A 22 -6.34 34.16 -7.05
CA LYS A 22 -6.85 32.84 -6.62
C LYS A 22 -5.66 31.88 -6.67
N LYS A 23 -5.05 31.58 -5.53
CA LYS A 23 -4.02 30.52 -5.42
C LYS A 23 -4.64 29.28 -6.07
N LYS A 24 -4.08 28.85 -7.22
CA LYS A 24 -4.49 27.59 -7.83
C LYS A 24 -4.29 26.52 -6.77
N LYS A 25 -5.35 25.83 -6.36
CA LYS A 25 -5.22 24.68 -5.44
C LYS A 25 -4.19 23.75 -6.07
N ASP A 26 -3.16 23.39 -5.31
CA ASP A 26 -2.24 22.35 -5.75
C ASP A 26 -3.06 21.11 -6.07
N ARG A 27 -2.88 20.59 -7.29
CA ARG A 27 -3.55 19.38 -7.71
C ARG A 27 -3.10 18.28 -6.75
N ARG A 28 -4.05 17.61 -6.09
CA ARG A 28 -3.76 16.49 -5.21
C ARG A 28 -3.00 15.44 -6.02
N LEU A 29 -1.76 15.15 -5.63
CA LEU A 29 -0.98 14.09 -6.26
C LEU A 29 -1.76 12.77 -6.13
N TRP A 30 -1.97 12.12 -7.27
CA TRP A 30 -2.74 10.87 -7.34
C TRP A 30 -2.10 9.73 -6.54
N SER A 31 -0.76 9.65 -6.57
CA SER A 31 0.03 8.76 -5.73
C SER A 31 1.32 9.46 -5.31
N LYS A 32 1.84 9.12 -4.13
CA LYS A 32 3.18 9.57 -3.72
C LYS A 32 4.22 8.89 -4.60
N LYS A 33 5.26 9.63 -5.01
CA LYS A 33 6.30 9.13 -5.94
C LYS A 33 7.00 7.87 -5.41
N TRP A 34 7.28 7.80 -4.11
CA TRP A 34 7.95 6.65 -3.51
C TRP A 34 7.12 5.36 -3.49
N PHE A 35 5.78 5.43 -3.63
CA PHE A 35 4.95 4.23 -3.84
C PHE A 35 5.05 3.66 -5.27
N LEU A 36 5.54 4.45 -6.22
CA LEU A 36 5.77 4.00 -7.60
C LEU A 36 7.13 3.31 -7.73
N ASP A 37 8.11 3.72 -6.92
CA ASP A 37 9.47 3.18 -6.89
C ASP A 37 9.57 1.97 -5.94
N ARG A 38 8.79 0.92 -6.24
CA ARG A 38 8.66 -0.28 -5.37
C ARG A 38 9.94 -1.11 -5.32
N SER A 39 10.67 -1.21 -6.42
CA SER A 39 11.96 -1.93 -6.46
C SER A 39 12.96 -1.39 -5.43
N LYS A 40 12.86 -0.10 -5.10
CA LYS A 40 13.72 0.55 -4.13
C LYS A 40 13.17 0.52 -2.70
N PHE A 41 11.89 0.82 -2.52
CA PHE A 41 11.32 1.08 -1.19
C PHE A 41 10.53 -0.08 -0.60
N SER A 42 10.18 -1.09 -1.40
CA SER A 42 9.49 -2.27 -0.88
C SER A 42 10.43 -3.16 -0.10
N HIS A 43 9.93 -3.76 0.99
CA HIS A 43 10.64 -4.76 1.77
C HIS A 43 11.00 -6.05 0.99
N MET A 44 10.57 -6.21 -0.27
CA MET A 44 10.89 -7.38 -1.09
C MET A 44 12.41 -7.59 -1.24
N SER A 45 13.18 -6.53 -1.41
CA SER A 45 14.65 -6.62 -1.51
C SER A 45 15.28 -7.10 -0.20
N LEU A 46 14.75 -6.65 0.94
CA LEU A 46 15.16 -7.14 2.25
C LEU A 46 14.79 -8.61 2.44
N LEU A 47 13.57 -9.01 2.05
CA LEU A 47 13.13 -10.40 2.14
C LEU A 47 14.00 -11.34 1.30
N ALA A 48 14.39 -10.92 0.09
CA ALA A 48 15.27 -11.70 -0.76
C ALA A 48 16.67 -11.89 -0.15
N GLU A 49 17.20 -10.86 0.51
CA GLU A 49 18.47 -10.95 1.24
C GLU A 49 18.34 -11.88 2.45
N LEU A 50 17.33 -11.67 3.30
CA LEU A 50 17.10 -12.47 4.50
C LEU A 50 16.86 -13.95 4.20
N ALA A 51 16.21 -14.27 3.08
CA ALA A 51 16.03 -15.65 2.63
C ALA A 51 17.38 -16.38 2.45
N ILE A 52 18.41 -15.68 1.97
CA ILE A 52 19.72 -16.26 1.67
C ILE A 52 20.64 -16.19 2.88
N SER A 53 20.76 -15.02 3.51
CA SER A 53 21.77 -14.76 4.54
C SER A 53 21.27 -15.06 5.96
N GLU A 54 19.99 -14.82 6.27
CA GLU A 54 19.45 -14.91 7.64
C GLU A 54 18.03 -15.55 7.69
N PRO A 55 17.89 -16.87 7.43
CA PRO A 55 16.59 -17.53 7.32
C PRO A 55 15.73 -17.44 8.60
N GLN A 56 16.37 -17.34 9.77
CA GLN A 56 15.67 -17.18 11.04
C GLN A 56 15.01 -15.80 11.14
N ASP A 57 15.64 -14.76 10.61
CA ASP A 57 15.07 -13.41 10.58
C ASP A 57 13.97 -13.29 9.53
N PHE A 58 14.12 -13.95 8.38
CA PHE A 58 13.02 -14.11 7.43
C PHE A 58 11.78 -14.72 8.12
N LYS A 59 12.00 -15.84 8.84
CA LYS A 59 10.94 -16.53 9.57
C LYS A 59 10.36 -15.67 10.68
N ASN A 60 11.17 -14.89 11.39
CA ASN A 60 10.69 -13.98 12.41
C ASN A 60 9.84 -12.85 11.81
N TYR A 61 10.27 -12.32 10.66
CA TYR A 61 9.60 -11.22 9.96
C TYR A 61 8.21 -11.64 9.47
N LEU A 62 8.11 -12.74 8.72
CA LEU A 62 6.84 -13.22 8.14
C LEU A 62 6.08 -14.24 9.01
N ARG A 63 6.65 -14.69 10.14
CA ARG A 63 6.15 -15.83 10.95
C ARG A 63 6.03 -17.14 10.15
N MET A 64 6.78 -17.26 9.05
CA MET A 64 6.73 -18.36 8.09
C MET A 64 8.12 -18.55 7.45
N SER A 65 8.56 -19.79 7.26
CA SER A 65 9.82 -20.05 6.54
C SER A 65 9.68 -19.70 5.05
N GLU A 66 10.80 -19.46 4.38
CA GLU A 66 10.82 -19.19 2.93
C GLU A 66 10.18 -20.35 2.14
N GLU A 67 10.52 -21.59 2.46
CA GLU A 67 9.95 -22.77 1.79
C GLU A 67 8.41 -22.80 1.89
N SER A 68 7.86 -22.54 3.08
CA SER A 68 6.41 -22.47 3.27
C SER A 68 5.79 -21.26 2.56
N PHE A 69 6.53 -20.15 2.50
CA PHE A 69 6.11 -18.96 1.76
C PHE A 69 6.00 -19.24 0.25
N GLU A 70 7.03 -19.84 -0.36
CA GLU A 70 7.02 -20.21 -1.78
C GLU A 70 5.96 -21.27 -2.09
N TYR A 71 5.79 -22.26 -1.22
CA TYR A 71 4.72 -23.25 -1.34
C TYR A 71 3.34 -22.60 -1.35
N LEU A 72 3.08 -21.71 -0.38
CA LEU A 72 1.81 -20.99 -0.29
C LEU A 72 1.62 -20.05 -1.49
N PHE A 73 2.68 -19.37 -1.92
CA PHE A 73 2.66 -18.48 -3.08
C PHE A 73 2.29 -19.23 -4.37
N GLY A 74 2.87 -20.41 -4.60
CA GLY A 74 2.59 -21.23 -5.78
C GLY A 74 1.13 -21.66 -5.89
N ARG A 75 0.44 -21.80 -4.75
CA ARG A 75 -1.00 -22.11 -4.71
C ARG A 75 -1.89 -20.87 -4.86
N LEU A 76 -1.38 -19.70 -4.47
CA LEU A 76 -2.15 -18.46 -4.44
C LEU A 76 -1.99 -17.57 -5.66
N CYS A 77 -0.91 -17.72 -6.43
CA CYS A 77 -0.53 -16.77 -7.48
C CYS A 77 -1.71 -16.45 -8.41
N GLU A 78 -2.39 -17.49 -8.93
CA GLU A 78 -3.53 -17.34 -9.83
C GLU A 78 -4.74 -16.60 -9.22
N HIS A 79 -4.89 -16.63 -7.90
CA HIS A 79 -6.01 -15.99 -7.19
C HIS A 79 -5.78 -14.51 -6.87
N ILE A 80 -4.52 -14.12 -6.65
CA ILE A 80 -4.17 -12.76 -6.16
C ILE A 80 -3.45 -11.91 -7.20
N GLU A 81 -3.03 -12.52 -8.31
CA GLU A 81 -2.45 -11.82 -9.45
C GLU A 81 -3.47 -10.88 -10.09
N LYS A 82 -2.99 -9.72 -10.52
CA LYS A 82 -3.79 -8.69 -11.18
C LYS A 82 -3.00 -8.14 -12.35
N GLU A 83 -3.71 -7.94 -13.44
CA GLU A 83 -3.14 -7.37 -14.66
C GLU A 83 -2.71 -5.91 -14.45
N ASP A 84 -1.67 -5.54 -15.19
CA ASP A 84 -1.22 -4.16 -15.28
C ASP A 84 -2.27 -3.29 -15.97
N SER A 85 -2.45 -2.08 -15.46
CA SER A 85 -3.28 -1.07 -16.13
C SER A 85 -2.39 -0.14 -16.97
N LEU A 86 -2.97 0.48 -18.00
CA LEU A 86 -2.29 1.46 -18.87
C LEU A 86 -1.58 2.59 -18.09
N LEU A 87 -2.05 2.90 -16.87
CA LEU A 87 -1.56 4.02 -16.06
C LEU A 87 -0.67 3.61 -14.89
N ARG A 88 -0.67 2.32 -14.50
CA ARG A 88 0.06 1.86 -13.31
C ARG A 88 0.32 0.35 -13.39
N THR A 89 1.55 -0.01 -13.06
CA THR A 89 1.94 -1.39 -12.78
C THR A 89 1.23 -1.89 -11.52
N SER A 90 0.55 -3.02 -11.68
CA SER A 90 -0.08 -3.78 -10.63
C SER A 90 0.94 -4.15 -9.55
N ILE A 91 0.45 -4.34 -8.33
CA ILE A 91 1.29 -4.81 -7.23
C ILE A 91 1.44 -6.32 -7.43
N PRO A 92 2.67 -6.83 -7.64
CA PRO A 92 2.90 -8.24 -7.91
C PRO A 92 2.29 -9.14 -6.83
N ALA A 93 1.79 -10.30 -7.24
CA ALA A 93 1.17 -11.28 -6.33
C ALA A 93 2.04 -11.60 -5.11
N LYS A 94 3.35 -11.78 -5.32
CA LYS A 94 4.33 -12.08 -4.26
C LYS A 94 4.43 -10.97 -3.22
N GLU A 95 4.41 -9.71 -3.67
CA GLU A 95 4.46 -8.53 -2.80
C GLU A 95 3.14 -8.34 -2.03
N ARG A 96 2.00 -8.70 -2.64
CA ARG A 96 0.69 -8.73 -1.97
C ARG A 96 0.66 -9.75 -0.84
N LEU A 97 1.19 -10.95 -1.09
CA LEU A 97 1.30 -12.00 -0.08
C LEU A 97 2.23 -11.59 1.06
N ALA A 98 3.43 -11.08 0.73
CA ALA A 98 4.39 -10.60 1.73
C ALA A 98 3.82 -9.49 2.62
N ALA A 99 3.14 -8.50 2.03
CA ALA A 99 2.47 -7.43 2.80
C ALA A 99 1.38 -7.97 3.73
N THR A 100 0.62 -8.96 3.26
CA THR A 100 -0.45 -9.61 4.05
C THR A 100 0.11 -10.40 5.21
N LEU A 101 1.13 -11.25 4.97
CA LEU A 101 1.79 -12.01 6.04
C LEU A 101 2.46 -11.07 7.05
N GLN A 102 3.11 -10.00 6.59
CA GLN A 102 3.67 -9.01 7.50
C GLN A 102 2.61 -8.32 8.37
N PHE A 103 1.43 -8.03 7.81
CA PHE A 103 0.31 -7.50 8.57
C PHE A 103 -0.16 -8.50 9.64
N LEU A 104 -0.38 -9.76 9.26
CA LEU A 104 -0.82 -10.82 10.17
C LEU A 104 0.22 -11.11 11.27
N ALA A 105 1.50 -11.10 10.92
CA ALA A 105 2.62 -11.33 11.83
C ALA A 105 2.80 -10.20 12.85
N SER A 106 2.61 -8.94 12.43
CA SER A 106 2.95 -7.76 13.24
C SER A 106 1.75 -7.05 13.88
N GLY A 107 0.52 -7.26 13.39
CA GLY A 107 -0.69 -6.59 13.87
C GLY A 107 -0.71 -5.07 13.70
N ARG A 108 0.17 -4.52 12.85
CA ARG A 108 0.33 -3.07 12.67
C ARG A 108 -0.83 -2.46 11.88
N SER A 109 -1.14 -1.19 12.14
CA SER A 109 -2.06 -0.43 11.28
C SER A 109 -1.53 -0.28 9.85
N TYR A 110 -2.42 -0.11 8.88
CA TYR A 110 -2.03 0.13 7.47
C TYR A 110 -1.19 1.39 7.30
N GLU A 111 -1.40 2.40 8.15
CA GLU A 111 -0.62 3.64 8.15
C GLU A 111 0.85 3.41 8.52
N ASN A 112 1.14 2.40 9.35
CA ASN A 112 2.51 2.02 9.69
C ASN A 112 3.08 1.03 8.66
N LEU A 113 2.27 0.07 8.21
CA LEU A 113 2.70 -0.96 7.26
C LEU A 113 3.14 -0.40 5.90
N LYS A 114 2.53 0.72 5.46
CA LYS A 114 2.88 1.38 4.19
C LYS A 114 4.37 1.69 4.03
N PHE A 115 5.08 1.94 5.13
CA PHE A 115 6.50 2.29 5.10
C PHE A 115 7.39 1.08 4.82
N SER A 116 6.97 -0.11 5.22
CA SER A 116 7.70 -1.36 4.93
C SER A 116 7.38 -1.87 3.52
N CYS A 117 6.11 -1.87 3.14
CA CYS A 117 5.69 -2.46 1.86
C CYS A 117 5.73 -1.47 0.69
N ALA A 118 5.93 -0.17 0.93
CA ALA A 118 5.77 0.89 -0.09
C ALA A 118 4.42 0.86 -0.83
N ILE A 119 3.35 0.45 -0.14
CA ILE A 119 1.97 0.40 -0.67
C ILE A 119 1.10 1.36 0.13
N SER A 120 0.19 2.07 -0.54
CA SER A 120 -0.70 3.01 0.14
C SER A 120 -1.66 2.29 1.11
N PRO A 121 -2.03 2.91 2.25
CA PRO A 121 -3.00 2.34 3.18
C PRO A 121 -4.34 1.96 2.52
N GLN A 122 -4.77 2.75 1.54
CA GLN A 122 -6.00 2.48 0.78
C GLN A 122 -5.87 1.21 -0.08
N ALA A 123 -4.71 0.96 -0.67
CA ALA A 123 -4.47 -0.26 -1.43
C ALA A 123 -4.30 -1.47 -0.50
N LEU A 124 -3.58 -1.31 0.62
CA LEU A 124 -3.46 -2.34 1.66
C LEU A 124 -4.82 -2.79 2.19
N GLY A 125 -5.74 -1.87 2.42
CA GLY A 125 -7.11 -2.18 2.87
C GLY A 125 -7.94 -3.00 1.87
N LYS A 126 -7.52 -3.09 0.61
CA LYS A 126 -8.12 -3.99 -0.39
C LYS A 126 -7.33 -5.28 -0.52
N ILE A 127 -6.01 -5.15 -0.65
CA ILE A 127 -5.09 -6.27 -0.86
C ILE A 127 -5.16 -7.28 0.28
N ILE A 128 -5.12 -6.81 1.53
CA ILE A 128 -5.02 -7.69 2.70
C ILE A 128 -6.28 -8.57 2.82
N PRO A 129 -7.51 -8.02 2.82
CA PRO A 129 -8.71 -8.86 2.83
C PRO A 129 -8.82 -9.81 1.64
N GLU A 130 -8.52 -9.34 0.42
CA GLU A 130 -8.53 -10.19 -0.79
C GLU A 130 -7.55 -11.38 -0.65
N THR A 131 -6.35 -11.11 -0.15
CA THR A 131 -5.32 -12.14 0.02
C THR A 131 -5.68 -13.10 1.16
N CYS A 132 -6.22 -12.60 2.26
CA CYS A 132 -6.71 -13.46 3.36
C CYS A 132 -7.83 -14.40 2.91
N ALA A 133 -8.77 -13.91 2.09
CA ALA A 133 -9.83 -14.75 1.52
C ALA A 133 -9.24 -15.86 0.62
N ALA A 134 -8.30 -15.50 -0.26
CA ALA A 134 -7.61 -16.48 -1.10
C ALA A 134 -6.83 -17.53 -0.28
N ILE A 135 -6.11 -17.09 0.78
CA ILE A 135 -5.43 -18.00 1.71
C ILE A 135 -6.41 -18.99 2.33
N PHE A 136 -7.57 -18.49 2.81
CA PHE A 136 -8.60 -19.35 3.40
C PHE A 136 -9.13 -20.36 2.39
N ASP A 137 -9.43 -19.92 1.16
CA ASP A 137 -9.99 -20.79 0.13
C ASP A 137 -9.02 -21.88 -0.32
N VAL A 138 -7.73 -21.59 -0.39
CA VAL A 138 -6.69 -22.56 -0.76
C VAL A 138 -6.42 -23.56 0.38
N LEU A 139 -6.42 -23.11 1.63
CA LEU A 139 -6.02 -23.95 2.77
C LEU A 139 -7.16 -24.70 3.45
N LYS A 140 -8.42 -24.28 3.26
CA LYS A 140 -9.56 -24.91 3.95
C LYS A 140 -9.70 -26.39 3.66
N GLU A 141 -9.47 -26.83 2.42
CA GLU A 141 -9.62 -28.23 2.02
C GLU A 141 -8.55 -29.12 2.69
N ASP A 142 -7.33 -28.60 2.81
CA ASP A 142 -6.18 -29.37 3.31
C ASP A 142 -6.13 -29.41 4.85
N PHE A 143 -6.53 -28.32 5.52
CA PHE A 143 -6.27 -28.12 6.95
C PHE A 143 -7.52 -27.93 7.83
N LEU A 144 -8.66 -27.53 7.26
CA LEU A 144 -9.89 -27.32 8.03
C LEU A 144 -10.84 -28.52 7.87
N LYS A 145 -10.43 -29.68 8.38
CA LYS A 145 -11.35 -30.81 8.56
C LYS A 145 -12.34 -30.50 9.68
N VAL A 146 -13.52 -29.99 9.30
CA VAL A 146 -14.66 -29.95 10.22
C VAL A 146 -15.15 -31.39 10.39
N SER A 147 -15.26 -31.86 11.63
CA SER A 147 -15.85 -33.17 11.92
C SER A 147 -17.32 -33.16 11.51
N THR A 148 -17.63 -33.71 10.34
CA THR A 148 -18.99 -33.95 9.84
C THR A 148 -19.63 -35.17 10.51
N ASN A 149 -19.51 -35.27 11.84
CA ASN A 149 -20.32 -36.17 12.67
C ASN A 149 -21.30 -35.33 13.49
N ILE A 150 -22.35 -34.86 12.83
CA ILE A 150 -23.58 -34.43 13.50
C ILE A 150 -24.70 -35.26 12.86
N CYS A 151 -25.41 -35.95 13.74
CA CYS A 151 -26.43 -36.98 13.48
C CYS A 151 -27.53 -36.59 12.50
#